data_AF-A0A800EXH4-F1
#
_entry.id   AF-A0A800EXH4-F1
#
_cell.length_a   1.000
_cell.length_b   1.000
_cell.length_c   1.000
_cell.angle_alpha   90.00
_cell.angle_beta   90.00
_cell.angle_gamma   90.00
#
_symmetry.space_group_name_H-M   'P 1'
#
loop_
_entity.id
_entity.type
_entity.pdbx_description
1 polymer ?
#
loop_
_entity_poly.entity_id
_entity_poly.type
_entity_poly.pdbx_seq_one_letter_code
_entity_poly.pdbx_strand_id
1 'polypeptide(L)'
;MPDGTISDGVAVGLTVLSGAFNPLHQGHEGMLNAATEITGTVGVFELSVVNVDKPELPEDEVRERMSQFAGRHTALISRAPTFLEKSRIMPGASFVIGYDTAVRLFDDLYYPTYQREADPDNTGSATLAAMSEIRRNGCAFIVAGRVTDDGFKTVQDLNVPAGYRPMLRGIPVEVFREDISSTQIRRSSGTD
;
A
#
# COMPACT_ATOMS: atom_id res chain seq x y z
N MET A 1 -14.31 17.10 -9.25
CA MET A 1 -13.48 16.63 -10.37
C MET A 1 -12.03 16.93 -10.02
N PRO A 2 -11.09 16.00 -10.15
CA PRO A 2 -9.66 16.30 -10.03
C PRO A 2 -9.27 17.27 -11.16
N ASP A 3 -8.61 18.39 -10.85
CA ASP A 3 -8.29 19.49 -11.78
C ASP A 3 -6.87 19.36 -12.39
N GLY A 4 -6.14 18.30 -12.06
CA GLY A 4 -4.80 18.07 -12.56
C GLY A 4 -3.73 19.00 -11.98
N THR A 5 -3.98 19.64 -10.83
CA THR A 5 -2.94 20.42 -10.14
C THR A 5 -1.76 19.54 -9.73
N ILE A 6 -0.55 20.02 -10.05
CA ILE A 6 0.71 19.50 -9.54
C ILE A 6 1.06 20.33 -8.30
N SER A 7 1.19 19.70 -7.14
CA SER A 7 1.59 20.36 -5.89
C SER A 7 2.96 19.90 -5.43
N ASP A 8 3.80 20.86 -5.02
CA ASP A 8 5.04 20.60 -4.30
C ASP A 8 4.71 20.24 -2.85
N GLY A 9 4.18 19.03 -2.65
CA GLY A 9 3.82 18.50 -1.33
C GLY A 9 2.69 17.49 -1.43
N VAL A 10 2.80 16.42 -0.62
CA VAL A 10 1.70 15.46 -0.44
C VAL A 10 0.84 15.93 0.72
N ALA A 11 -0.48 15.99 0.50
CA ALA A 11 -1.43 16.28 1.57
C ALA A 11 -1.23 15.30 2.74
N VAL A 12 -1.38 15.80 3.98
CA VAL A 12 -1.25 14.97 5.18
C VAL A 12 -2.50 14.11 5.36
N GLY A 13 -2.34 12.86 5.78
CA GLY A 13 -3.48 12.01 6.14
C GLY A 13 -4.22 11.40 4.96
N LEU A 14 -3.55 11.09 3.85
CA LEU A 14 -4.17 10.44 2.69
C LEU A 14 -4.44 8.95 2.91
N THR A 15 -5.45 8.42 2.23
CA THR A 15 -5.58 6.97 2.02
C THR A 15 -4.87 6.60 0.73
N VAL A 16 -3.80 5.81 0.83
CA VAL A 16 -2.88 5.58 -0.29
C VAL A 16 -2.90 4.11 -0.68
N LEU A 17 -3.38 3.79 -1.87
CA LEU A 17 -3.19 2.46 -2.46
C LEU A 17 -1.96 2.48 -3.35
N SER A 18 -0.91 1.77 -2.90
CA SER A 18 0.34 1.63 -3.65
C SER A 18 0.30 0.39 -4.53
N GLY A 19 0.68 0.53 -5.80
CA GLY A 19 0.61 -0.59 -6.74
C GLY A 19 1.36 -0.38 -8.04
N ALA A 20 1.60 -1.48 -8.74
CA ALA A 20 2.19 -1.43 -10.08
C ALA A 20 1.19 -0.94 -11.14
N PHE A 21 -0.11 -1.13 -10.89
CA PHE A 21 -1.23 -0.75 -11.75
C PHE A 21 -0.98 -1.07 -13.22
N ASN A 22 -0.67 -2.32 -13.53
CA ASN A 22 -0.39 -2.73 -14.91
C ASN A 22 -1.27 -3.94 -15.29
N PRO A 23 -2.55 -3.71 -15.67
CA PRO A 23 -3.28 -2.43 -15.68
C PRO A 23 -4.02 -2.15 -14.36
N LEU A 24 -4.53 -0.91 -14.19
CA LEU A 24 -5.57 -0.59 -13.20
C LEU A 24 -6.86 -1.36 -13.52
N HIS A 25 -7.60 -1.76 -12.49
CA HIS A 25 -8.85 -2.51 -12.65
C HIS A 25 -9.79 -2.26 -11.47
N GLN A 26 -11.04 -2.72 -11.60
CA GLN A 26 -12.11 -2.52 -10.62
C GLN A 26 -11.75 -3.00 -9.20
N GLY A 27 -10.98 -4.09 -9.07
CA GLY A 27 -10.46 -4.53 -7.77
C GLY A 27 -9.66 -3.43 -7.04
N HIS A 28 -8.73 -2.75 -7.73
CA HIS A 28 -7.97 -1.64 -7.15
C HIS A 28 -8.88 -0.45 -6.78
N GLU A 29 -9.80 -0.08 -7.67
CA GLU A 29 -10.72 1.04 -7.45
C GLU A 29 -11.66 0.76 -6.26
N GLY A 30 -12.24 -0.43 -6.20
CA GLY A 30 -13.08 -0.86 -5.09
C GLY A 30 -12.32 -0.92 -3.76
N MET A 31 -11.08 -1.41 -3.77
CA MET A 31 -10.23 -1.48 -2.57
C MET A 31 -9.93 -0.09 -2.02
N LEU A 32 -9.55 0.86 -2.89
CA LEU A 32 -9.27 2.23 -2.48
C LEU A 32 -10.54 2.95 -1.98
N ASN A 33 -11.68 2.74 -2.65
CA ASN A 33 -12.96 3.32 -2.24
C ASN A 33 -13.38 2.82 -0.86
N ALA A 34 -13.35 1.51 -0.63
CA ALA A 34 -13.67 0.91 0.66
C ALA A 34 -12.76 1.44 1.79
N ALA A 35 -11.46 1.57 1.52
CA ALA A 35 -10.53 2.13 2.48
C ALA A 35 -10.80 3.61 2.78
N THR A 36 -11.15 4.40 1.75
CA THR A 36 -11.49 5.81 1.87
C THR A 36 -12.73 6.02 2.74
N GLU A 37 -13.75 5.18 2.61
CA GLU A 37 -14.94 5.21 3.47
C GLU A 37 -14.60 4.91 4.94
N ILE A 38 -13.67 3.98 5.17
CA ILE A 38 -13.22 3.57 6.51
C ILE A 38 -12.37 4.63 7.21
N THR A 39 -11.55 5.36 6.45
CA THR A 39 -10.64 6.39 6.97
C THR A 39 -11.28 7.78 7.00
N GLY A 40 -12.25 8.05 6.13
CA GLY A 40 -12.84 9.39 5.94
C GLY A 40 -11.88 10.39 5.29
N THR A 41 -10.83 9.92 4.63
CA THR A 41 -9.76 10.76 4.04
C THR A 41 -9.70 10.60 2.53
N VAL A 42 -9.00 11.50 1.83
CA VAL A 42 -8.90 11.45 0.37
C VAL A 42 -8.11 10.22 -0.08
N GLY A 43 -8.72 9.41 -0.94
CA GLY A 43 -8.10 8.27 -1.60
C GLY A 43 -7.22 8.69 -2.78
N VAL A 44 -5.99 8.18 -2.82
CA VAL A 44 -5.06 8.37 -3.93
C VAL A 44 -4.38 7.06 -4.31
N PHE A 45 -4.03 6.93 -5.58
CA PHE A 45 -3.14 5.86 -6.03
C PHE A 45 -1.68 6.31 -5.92
N GLU A 46 -0.76 5.38 -5.69
CA GLU A 46 0.68 5.67 -5.71
C GLU A 46 1.44 4.64 -6.53
N LEU A 47 2.25 5.14 -7.47
CA LEU A 47 3.18 4.35 -8.26
C LEU A 47 4.62 4.67 -7.84
N SER A 48 5.32 3.68 -7.31
CA SER A 48 6.76 3.78 -7.05
C SER A 48 7.55 3.43 -8.31
N VAL A 49 8.41 4.35 -8.77
CA VAL A 49 9.28 4.13 -9.94
C VAL A 49 10.44 3.19 -9.62
N VAL A 50 10.82 3.10 -8.34
CA VAL A 50 11.81 2.13 -7.82
C VAL A 50 11.10 1.04 -7.04
N ASN A 51 11.50 -0.21 -7.22
CA ASN A 51 11.01 -1.35 -6.44
C ASN A 51 12.21 -2.16 -5.93
N VAL A 52 12.10 -2.77 -4.75
CA VAL A 52 13.22 -3.47 -4.07
C VAL A 52 13.92 -4.52 -4.96
N ASP A 53 13.14 -5.23 -5.80
CA ASP A 53 13.63 -6.35 -6.62
C ASP A 53 13.51 -6.15 -8.14
N LYS A 54 13.22 -4.92 -8.61
CA LYS A 54 13.02 -4.65 -10.05
C LYS A 54 13.85 -3.46 -10.51
N PRO A 55 14.24 -3.44 -11.80
CA PRO A 55 14.82 -2.23 -12.38
C PRO A 55 13.86 -1.05 -12.21
N GLU A 56 14.43 0.14 -12.16
CA GLU A 56 13.67 1.38 -12.20
C GLU A 56 12.80 1.41 -13.46
N LEU A 57 11.55 1.83 -13.30
CA LEU A 57 10.61 1.93 -14.41
C LEU A 57 11.09 3.01 -15.40
N PRO A 58 11.20 2.70 -16.71
CA PRO A 58 11.45 3.71 -17.73
C PRO A 58 10.37 4.79 -17.73
N GLU A 59 10.75 6.02 -18.10
CA GLU A 59 9.82 7.16 -18.11
C GLU A 59 8.57 6.89 -18.94
N ASP A 60 8.72 6.28 -20.12
CA ASP A 60 7.59 5.95 -21.00
C ASP A 60 6.61 4.98 -20.33
N GLU A 61 7.11 4.00 -19.58
CA GLU A 61 6.27 3.04 -18.85
C GLU A 61 5.58 3.71 -17.66
N VAL A 62 6.26 4.63 -16.96
CA VAL A 62 5.63 5.45 -15.91
C VAL A 62 4.51 6.29 -16.51
N ARG A 63 4.76 6.96 -17.64
CA ARG A 63 3.77 7.80 -18.34
C ARG A 63 2.57 6.99 -18.80
N GLU A 64 2.78 5.81 -19.36
CA GLU A 64 1.72 4.88 -19.76
C GLU A 64 0.86 4.48 -18.56
N ARG A 65 1.49 4.01 -17.48
CA ARG A 65 0.78 3.61 -16.26
C ARG A 65 0.12 4.77 -15.53
N MET A 66 0.59 6.00 -15.68
CA MET A 66 -0.04 7.17 -15.08
C MET A 66 -1.23 7.68 -15.92
N SER A 67 -1.19 7.49 -17.24
CA SER A 67 -2.23 7.97 -18.17
C SER A 67 -3.62 7.43 -17.84
N GLN A 68 -3.70 6.19 -17.35
CA GLN A 68 -4.96 5.55 -16.95
C GLN A 68 -5.66 6.26 -15.78
N PHE A 69 -4.97 7.06 -14.95
CA PHE A 69 -5.61 7.82 -13.87
C PHE A 69 -6.16 9.18 -14.34
N ALA A 70 -5.70 9.68 -15.49
CA ALA A 70 -6.02 11.02 -15.97
C ALA A 70 -7.53 11.24 -16.08
N GLY A 71 -8.01 12.33 -15.48
CA GLY A 71 -9.44 12.69 -15.45
C GLY A 71 -10.33 11.79 -14.58
N ARG A 72 -9.78 10.77 -13.92
CA ARG A 72 -10.54 9.79 -13.12
C ARG A 72 -10.16 9.82 -11.64
N HIS A 73 -8.86 9.83 -11.35
CA HIS A 73 -8.33 9.65 -9.99
C HIS A 73 -7.11 10.53 -9.75
N THR A 74 -6.85 10.85 -8.48
CA THR A 74 -5.57 11.43 -8.06
C THR A 74 -4.54 10.32 -7.93
N ALA A 75 -3.38 10.51 -8.54
CA ALA A 75 -2.27 9.55 -8.48
C ALA A 75 -0.94 10.25 -8.18
N LEU A 76 -0.15 9.63 -7.32
CA LEU A 76 1.18 10.08 -6.91
C LEU A 76 2.25 9.23 -7.58
N ILE A 77 3.38 9.85 -7.87
CA ILE A 77 4.60 9.15 -8.30
C ILE A 77 5.62 9.33 -7.18
N SER A 78 6.26 8.24 -6.76
CA SER A 78 7.30 8.29 -5.73
C SER A 78 8.55 7.51 -6.13
N ARG A 79 9.63 7.76 -5.40
CA ARG A 79 10.85 6.93 -5.41
C ARG A 79 11.02 6.16 -4.10
N ALA A 80 9.92 5.77 -3.46
CA ALA A 80 9.90 5.13 -2.15
C ALA A 80 9.47 3.67 -2.27
N PRO A 81 10.36 2.70 -2.52
CA PRO A 81 10.03 1.28 -2.69
C PRO A 81 9.35 0.63 -1.48
N THR A 82 9.60 1.11 -0.26
CA THR A 82 9.10 0.49 0.99
C THR A 82 8.05 1.35 1.69
N PHE A 83 7.18 0.72 2.51
CA PHE A 83 6.22 1.47 3.34
C PHE A 83 6.91 2.36 4.37
N LEU A 84 8.11 1.98 4.83
CA LEU A 84 8.94 2.82 5.70
C LEU A 84 9.31 4.12 4.99
N GLU A 85 9.87 4.04 3.78
CA GLU A 85 10.21 5.23 2.99
C GLU A 85 8.99 6.05 2.61
N LYS A 86 7.88 5.39 2.24
CA LYS A 86 6.60 6.04 1.98
C LYS A 86 6.10 6.83 3.19
N SER A 87 6.22 6.28 4.41
CA SER A 87 5.79 6.97 5.62
C SER A 87 6.57 8.26 5.89
N ARG A 88 7.83 8.35 5.44
CA ARG A 88 8.67 9.56 5.58
C ARG A 88 8.24 10.69 4.66
N ILE A 89 7.70 10.36 3.48
CA ILE A 89 7.24 11.35 2.49
C ILE A 89 5.73 11.60 2.54
N MET A 90 4.96 10.71 3.18
CA MET A 90 3.50 10.79 3.32
C MET A 90 3.10 10.63 4.80
N PRO A 91 3.45 11.59 5.68
CA PRO A 91 3.11 11.51 7.09
C PRO A 91 1.59 11.47 7.30
N GLY A 92 1.15 10.68 8.27
CA GLY A 92 -0.26 10.46 8.59
C GLY A 92 -1.02 9.54 7.62
N ALA A 93 -0.37 9.03 6.56
CA ALA A 93 -1.05 8.23 5.55
C ALA A 93 -1.59 6.89 6.09
N SER A 94 -2.76 6.50 5.60
CA SER A 94 -3.32 5.16 5.74
C SER A 94 -3.03 4.35 4.48
N PHE A 95 -2.08 3.43 4.54
CA PHE A 95 -1.68 2.61 3.41
C PHE A 95 -2.64 1.45 3.20
N VAL A 96 -3.24 1.36 2.01
CA VAL A 96 -4.16 0.30 1.63
C VAL A 96 -3.35 -0.84 1.03
N ILE A 97 -3.53 -2.05 1.57
CA ILE A 97 -2.79 -3.25 1.18
C ILE A 97 -3.67 -4.48 1.16
N GLY A 98 -3.32 -5.45 0.32
CA GLY A 98 -3.92 -6.79 0.36
C GLY A 98 -3.37 -7.65 1.49
N TYR A 99 -4.08 -8.73 1.83
CA TYR A 99 -3.69 -9.69 2.86
C TYR A 99 -2.26 -10.22 2.70
N ASP A 100 -1.85 -10.61 1.48
CA ASP A 100 -0.50 -11.16 1.24
C ASP A 100 0.62 -10.15 1.56
N THR A 101 0.38 -8.86 1.27
CA THR A 101 1.32 -7.79 1.61
C THR A 101 1.33 -7.56 3.12
N ALA A 102 0.16 -7.63 3.78
CA ALA A 102 0.06 -7.47 5.22
C ALA A 102 0.80 -8.58 5.99
N VAL A 103 0.78 -9.83 5.50
CA VAL A 103 1.57 -10.94 6.06
C VAL A 103 3.06 -10.63 6.07
N ARG A 104 3.56 -9.94 5.04
CA ARG A 104 4.99 -9.62 4.88
C ARG A 104 5.45 -8.40 5.67
N LEU A 105 4.53 -7.59 6.21
CA LEU A 105 4.90 -6.38 6.96
C LEU A 105 5.78 -6.67 8.17
N PHE A 106 5.58 -7.82 8.81
CA PHE A 106 6.30 -8.26 10.00
C PHE A 106 7.29 -9.39 9.72
N ASP A 107 7.63 -9.62 8.44
CA ASP A 107 8.59 -10.64 8.05
C ASP A 107 10.00 -10.03 7.99
N ASP A 108 10.89 -10.53 8.84
CA ASP A 108 12.28 -10.07 8.99
C ASP A 108 13.09 -10.20 7.69
N LEU A 109 12.66 -11.05 6.74
CA LEU A 109 13.31 -11.16 5.43
C LEU A 109 13.31 -9.83 4.65
N TYR A 110 12.31 -8.97 4.88
CA TYR A 110 12.19 -7.67 4.21
C TYR A 110 12.94 -6.55 4.96
N TYR A 111 13.50 -6.84 6.13
CA TYR A 111 14.22 -5.90 6.98
C TYR A 111 15.51 -6.56 7.52
N PRO A 112 16.51 -6.86 6.68
CA PRO A 112 17.63 -7.72 7.09
C PRO A 112 18.65 -7.06 8.03
N THR A 113 18.65 -5.74 8.17
CA THR A 113 19.71 -5.01 8.88
C THR A 113 19.16 -4.19 10.04
N TYR A 114 19.43 -4.65 11.27
CA TYR A 114 19.10 -3.91 12.49
C TYR A 114 20.28 -3.02 12.91
N GLN A 115 20.01 -1.73 13.15
CA GLN A 115 20.98 -0.78 13.67
C GLN A 115 20.41 -0.17 14.95
N ARG A 116 21.05 -0.47 16.09
CA ARG A 116 20.57 -0.05 17.41
C ARG A 116 20.56 1.47 17.55
N GLU A 117 21.53 2.14 16.95
CA GLU A 117 21.68 3.59 16.97
C GLU A 117 20.56 4.31 16.19
N ALA A 118 19.95 3.61 15.22
CA ALA A 118 18.84 4.12 14.42
C ALA A 118 17.47 3.73 15.00
N ASP A 119 17.43 2.97 16.11
CA ASP A 119 16.21 2.52 16.78
C ASP A 119 16.04 3.19 18.15
N PRO A 120 15.36 4.34 18.23
CA PRO A 120 15.17 5.07 19.48
C PRO A 120 14.32 4.30 20.50
N ASP A 121 13.54 3.31 20.04
CA ASP A 121 12.63 2.52 20.87
C ASP A 121 13.29 1.21 21.35
N ASN A 122 14.54 0.93 20.91
CA ASN A 122 15.34 -0.25 21.25
C ASN A 122 14.51 -1.55 21.14
N THR A 123 13.82 -1.69 20.02
CA THR A 123 12.90 -2.78 19.69
C THR A 123 13.60 -4.12 19.48
N GLY A 124 14.90 -4.11 19.16
CA GLY A 124 15.71 -5.33 19.02
C GLY A 124 15.56 -6.06 17.68
N SER A 125 14.81 -5.52 16.72
CA SER A 125 14.68 -6.03 15.35
C SER A 125 14.51 -4.87 14.36
N ALA A 126 15.06 -5.01 13.16
CA ALA A 126 14.92 -4.04 12.09
C ALA A 126 13.45 -3.85 11.65
N THR A 127 12.68 -4.93 11.63
CA THR A 127 11.25 -4.93 11.32
C THR A 127 10.48 -4.08 12.33
N LEU A 128 10.73 -4.29 13.62
CA LEU A 128 10.04 -3.56 14.68
C LEU A 128 10.47 -2.10 14.74
N ALA A 129 11.75 -1.80 14.48
CA ALA A 129 12.25 -0.44 14.33
C ALA A 129 11.54 0.29 13.18
N ALA A 130 11.40 -0.37 12.02
CA ALA A 130 10.69 0.17 10.86
C ALA A 130 9.20 0.41 11.17
N MET A 131 8.52 -0.55 11.80
CA MET A 131 7.11 -0.40 12.18
C MET A 131 6.91 0.69 13.23
N SER A 132 7.84 0.85 14.18
CA SER A 132 7.79 1.93 15.15
C SER A 132 8.00 3.29 14.51
N GLU A 133 8.88 3.40 13.52
CA GLU A 133 9.03 4.63 12.74
C GLU A 133 7.78 4.96 11.93
N ILE A 134 7.19 3.98 11.24
CA ILE A 134 5.91 4.18 10.52
C ILE A 134 4.82 4.68 11.48
N ARG A 135 4.75 4.10 12.69
CA ARG A 135 3.83 4.54 13.75
C ARG A 135 4.10 5.98 14.18
N ARG A 136 5.37 6.34 14.39
CA ARG A 136 5.78 7.71 14.77
C ARG A 136 5.45 8.73 13.69
N ASN A 137 5.51 8.33 12.42
CA ASN A 137 5.08 9.14 11.28
C ASN A 137 3.54 9.26 11.19
N GLY A 138 2.80 8.68 12.13
CA GLY A 138 1.34 8.73 12.19
C GLY A 138 0.65 7.83 11.15
N CYS A 139 1.40 6.92 10.53
CA CYS A 139 0.88 6.08 9.47
C CYS A 139 0.22 4.80 10.01
N ALA A 140 -0.75 4.30 9.24
CA ALA A 140 -1.52 3.10 9.54
C ALA A 140 -1.74 2.27 8.26
N PHE A 141 -2.31 1.07 8.41
CA PHE A 141 -2.60 0.15 7.33
C PHE A 141 -4.08 -0.23 7.30
N ILE A 142 -4.67 -0.18 6.11
CA ILE A 142 -6.00 -0.70 5.81
C ILE A 142 -5.83 -1.98 4.99
N VAL A 143 -6.25 -3.12 5.55
CA VAL A 143 -5.99 -4.44 5.02
C VAL A 143 -7.24 -5.01 4.35
N ALA A 144 -7.18 -5.24 3.04
CA ALA A 144 -8.18 -5.99 2.31
C ALA A 144 -8.00 -7.50 2.57
N GLY A 145 -9.11 -8.16 2.93
CA GLY A 145 -9.12 -9.61 3.06
C GLY A 145 -9.00 -10.33 1.71
N ARG A 146 -8.66 -11.62 1.76
CA ARG A 146 -8.44 -12.45 0.57
C ARG A 146 -9.05 -13.84 0.72
N VAL A 147 -9.60 -14.37 -0.36
CA VAL A 147 -9.98 -15.79 -0.44
C VAL A 147 -8.72 -16.64 -0.64
N THR A 148 -8.53 -17.62 0.24
CA THR A 148 -7.48 -18.64 0.18
C THR A 148 -8.12 -20.02 0.15
N ASP A 149 -7.32 -21.07 -0.08
CA ASP A 149 -7.81 -22.46 -0.02
C ASP A 149 -8.38 -22.82 1.37
N ASP A 150 -7.87 -22.17 2.43
CA ASP A 150 -8.32 -22.32 3.81
C ASP A 150 -9.46 -21.35 4.20
N GLY A 151 -10.12 -20.74 3.21
CA GLY A 151 -11.21 -19.78 3.40
C GLY A 151 -10.79 -18.32 3.32
N PHE A 152 -11.67 -17.41 3.74
CA PHE A 152 -11.44 -15.97 3.68
C PHE A 152 -10.57 -15.50 4.85
N LYS A 153 -9.41 -14.92 4.53
CA LYS A 153 -8.43 -14.41 5.50
C LYS A 153 -8.54 -12.88 5.62
N THR A 154 -8.38 -12.38 6.83
CA THR A 154 -8.56 -10.97 7.20
C THR A 154 -7.40 -10.46 8.03
N VAL A 155 -7.40 -9.17 8.37
CA VAL A 155 -6.46 -8.59 9.36
C VAL A 155 -6.42 -9.36 10.68
N GLN A 156 -7.50 -10.07 11.03
CA GLN A 156 -7.58 -10.79 12.29
C GLN A 156 -6.66 -12.02 12.32
N ASP A 157 -6.42 -12.62 11.16
CA ASP A 157 -5.59 -13.80 10.95
C ASP A 157 -4.09 -13.51 10.90
N LEU A 158 -3.69 -12.23 10.93
CA LEU A 158 -2.30 -11.81 10.91
C LEU A 158 -1.63 -12.05 12.27
N ASN A 159 -0.42 -12.61 12.23
CA ASN A 159 0.48 -12.64 13.38
C ASN A 159 1.14 -11.26 13.56
N VAL A 160 0.57 -10.44 14.45
CA VAL A 160 1.03 -9.06 14.69
C VAL A 160 1.74 -8.99 16.05
N PRO A 161 3.00 -8.52 16.10
CA PRO A 161 3.71 -8.30 17.36
C PRO A 161 2.96 -7.35 18.30
N ALA A 162 3.14 -7.55 19.61
CA ALA A 162 2.48 -6.75 20.63
C ALA A 162 2.75 -5.25 20.43
N GLY A 163 1.70 -4.43 20.55
CA GLY A 163 1.79 -2.97 20.39
C GLY A 163 1.61 -2.43 18.97
N TYR A 164 1.57 -3.29 17.94
CA TYR A 164 1.39 -2.84 16.54
C TYR A 164 -0.01 -3.06 15.98
N ARG A 165 -0.84 -3.91 16.63
CA ARG A 165 -2.23 -4.17 16.21
C ARG A 165 -3.06 -2.91 15.97
N PRO A 166 -2.97 -1.83 16.78
CA PRO A 166 -3.74 -0.60 16.54
C PRO A 166 -3.43 0.10 15.21
N MET A 167 -2.29 -0.19 14.59
CA MET A 167 -1.93 0.37 13.29
C MET A 167 -2.64 -0.32 12.14
N LEU A 168 -3.24 -1.50 12.35
CA LEU A 168 -3.88 -2.28 11.29
C LEU A 168 -5.40 -2.29 11.48
N ARG A 169 -6.13 -1.92 10.43
CA ARG A 169 -7.58 -2.03 10.35
C ARG A 169 -7.95 -2.86 9.13
N GLY A 170 -8.91 -3.78 9.28
CA GLY A 170 -9.39 -4.60 8.17
C GLY A 170 -10.53 -3.92 7.43
N ILE A 171 -10.63 -4.14 6.12
CA ILE A 171 -11.84 -3.84 5.36
C ILE A 171 -12.86 -4.96 5.63
N PRO A 172 -14.07 -4.64 6.11
CA PRO A 172 -15.11 -5.65 6.31
C PRO A 172 -15.46 -6.36 5.00
N VAL A 173 -15.72 -7.67 5.07
CA VAL A 173 -16.02 -8.49 3.89
C VAL A 173 -17.29 -8.05 3.16
N GLU A 174 -18.22 -7.45 3.89
CA GLU A 174 -19.47 -6.89 3.38
C GLU A 174 -19.24 -5.62 2.56
N VAL A 175 -18.12 -4.92 2.79
CA VAL A 175 -17.76 -3.68 2.10
C VAL A 175 -16.92 -3.99 0.86
N PHE A 176 -15.96 -4.91 0.98
CA PHE A 176 -15.09 -5.29 -0.13
C PHE A 176 -14.64 -6.74 -0.02
N ARG A 177 -14.76 -7.44 -1.14
CA ARG A 177 -14.24 -8.78 -1.35
C ARG A 177 -13.65 -8.86 -2.75
N GLU A 178 -12.35 -9.13 -2.84
CA GLU A 178 -11.67 -9.28 -4.12
C GLU A 178 -11.65 -10.75 -4.54
N ASP A 179 -12.49 -11.12 -5.51
CA ASP A 179 -12.47 -12.45 -6.14
C ASP A 179 -11.61 -12.47 -7.44
N ILE A 180 -11.00 -11.34 -7.83
CA ILE A 180 -10.27 -11.18 -9.10
C ILE A 180 -8.85 -10.70 -8.85
N SER A 181 -7.84 -11.52 -9.14
CA SER A 181 -6.43 -11.12 -9.09
C SER A 181 -5.97 -10.47 -10.41
N SER A 182 -5.09 -9.46 -10.37
CA SER A 182 -4.51 -8.82 -11.57
C SER A 182 -3.83 -9.82 -12.53
N THR A 183 -3.36 -10.96 -12.00
CA THR A 183 -2.77 -12.06 -12.75
C THR A 183 -3.77 -12.77 -13.66
N GLN A 184 -5.03 -12.90 -13.22
CA GLN A 184 -6.11 -13.48 -14.04
C GLN A 184 -6.47 -12.54 -15.19
N ILE A 185 -6.48 -11.23 -14.96
CA ILE A 185 -6.76 -10.24 -16.00
C ILE A 185 -5.67 -10.25 -17.09
N ARG A 186 -4.38 -10.27 -16.71
CA ARG A 186 -3.27 -10.37 -17.67
C ARG A 186 -3.31 -11.61 -18.55
N ARG A 187 -3.92 -12.71 -18.09
CA ARG A 187 -4.16 -13.92 -18.89
C ARG A 187 -5.36 -13.80 -19.81
N SER A 188 -6.36 -13.00 -19.47
CA SER A 188 -7.55 -12.76 -20.30
C SER A 188 -7.38 -11.65 -21.34
N SER A 189 -6.44 -10.73 -21.16
CA SER A 189 -6.10 -9.69 -22.14
C SER A 189 -4.93 -10.07 -23.07
N GLY A 190 -4.44 -11.32 -22.98
CA GLY A 190 -3.64 -11.93 -24.03
C GLY A 190 -4.53 -12.40 -25.17
N THR A 191 -4.99 -11.46 -26.00
CA THR A 191 -5.54 -11.75 -27.33
C THR A 191 -4.61 -11.12 -28.34
N ASP A 192 -3.98 -12.00 -29.13
CA ASP A 192 -3.14 -11.84 -30.32
C ASP A 192 -1.77 -11.14 -30.20
#